data_AF-A0A223A7S6-F1
#
_entry.id   AF-A0A223A7S6-F1
#
_cell.length_a   1.000
_cell.length_b   1.000
_cell.length_c   1.000
_cell.angle_alpha   90.00
_cell.angle_beta   90.00
_cell.angle_gamma   90.00
#
_symmetry.space_group_name_H-M   'P 1'
#
loop_
_entity.id
_entity.type
_entity.pdbx_description
1 polymer ?
#
loop_
_entity_poly.entity_id
_entity_poly.type
_entity_poly.pdbx_seq_one_letter_code
_entity_poly.pdbx_strand_id
1 'polypeptide(L)'
;MGQKINPLGFRLGTTQGHHSLWFAQPKNYSEDLQEDTKIRNCIKNYVQKNMKISSSVDGIAWIEIQKRIDLIQIIIYMGFPKLLIEPRKIEELHVKKELNSINRKLTIVITRITNPYGHPNILAEFIAGQLKNRVSFRKAMKKAIELTEQAGTKGIQIKIAGRIDGKEIARVEWIREGRVPLQTIRAKIDYCSYTVGTIYGVLGIKIWIFVDED
;
A
#
# COMPACT_ATOMS: atom_id res chain seq x y z
N MET A 1 -10.43 25.17 7.04
CA MET A 1 -9.88 23.82 6.75
C MET A 1 -8.43 23.98 6.34
N GLY A 2 -7.48 23.45 7.11
CA GLY A 2 -6.04 23.57 6.83
C GLY A 2 -5.46 22.33 6.15
N GLN A 3 -4.22 22.46 5.67
CA GLN A 3 -3.43 21.32 5.23
C GLN A 3 -3.00 20.49 6.44
N LYS A 4 -3.15 19.16 6.36
CA LYS A 4 -2.70 18.22 7.39
C LYS A 4 -1.43 17.52 6.92
N ILE A 5 -0.51 17.25 7.84
CA ILE A 5 0.69 16.48 7.57
C ILE A 5 0.35 15.00 7.28
N ASN A 6 1.20 14.32 6.50
CA ASN A 6 1.10 12.86 6.32
C ASN A 6 1.38 12.16 7.66
N PRO A 7 0.44 11.37 8.20
CA PRO A 7 0.61 10.73 9.52
C PRO A 7 1.76 9.73 9.58
N LEU A 8 2.17 9.14 8.45
CA LEU A 8 3.34 8.26 8.38
C LEU A 8 4.61 9.06 8.64
N GLY A 9 4.79 10.16 7.90
CA GLY A 9 5.93 11.07 8.04
C GLY A 9 6.01 11.72 9.42
N PHE A 10 4.85 12.06 9.99
CA PHE A 10 4.75 12.64 11.33
C PHE A 10 5.22 11.70 12.46
N ARG A 11 5.29 10.39 12.20
CA ARG A 11 5.63 9.35 13.19
C ARG A 11 6.91 8.59 12.86
N LEU A 12 7.65 8.99 11.82
CA LEU A 12 8.92 8.36 11.47
C LEU A 12 9.90 8.45 12.64
N GLY A 13 10.50 7.32 13.01
CA GLY A 13 11.49 7.23 14.09
C GLY A 13 10.91 7.08 15.50
N THR A 14 9.58 7.12 15.67
CA THR A 14 8.92 6.85 16.96
C THR A 14 8.08 5.57 16.87
N THR A 15 6.91 5.64 16.24
CA THR A 15 6.03 4.48 16.07
C THR A 15 6.14 3.85 14.68
N GLN A 16 6.60 4.61 13.68
CA GLN A 16 6.72 4.15 12.29
C GLN A 16 8.18 3.94 11.89
N GLY A 17 8.50 2.72 11.43
CA GLY A 17 9.79 2.38 10.85
C GLY A 17 9.92 2.75 9.36
N HIS A 18 11.14 2.77 8.86
CA HIS A 18 11.42 2.92 7.43
C HIS A 18 11.15 1.61 6.69
N HIS A 19 10.58 1.70 5.48
CA HIS A 19 10.41 0.53 4.60
C HIS A 19 11.68 0.17 3.81
N SER A 20 12.63 1.09 3.68
CA SER A 20 13.95 0.81 3.09
C SER A 20 14.99 0.94 4.21
N LEU A 21 15.66 -0.16 4.54
CA LEU A 21 16.61 -0.29 5.64
C LEU A 21 18.00 -0.57 5.06
N TRP A 22 18.71 0.50 4.73
CA TRP A 22 20.08 0.43 4.23
C TRP A 22 20.79 1.76 4.45
N PHE A 23 22.11 1.73 4.30
CA PHE A 23 22.98 2.90 4.43
C PHE A 23 23.90 2.98 3.21
N ALA A 24 24.11 4.19 2.72
CA ALA A 24 25.06 4.50 1.66
C ALA A 24 25.74 5.84 1.94
N GLN A 25 26.95 6.02 1.43
CA GLN A 25 27.60 7.33 1.44
C GLN A 25 26.79 8.33 0.57
N PRO A 26 26.82 9.64 0.88
CA PRO A 26 26.03 10.65 0.15
C PRO A 26 26.22 10.63 -1.37
N LYS A 27 27.43 10.28 -1.84
CA LYS A 27 27.73 10.15 -3.28
C LYS A 27 26.98 9.03 -3.97
N ASN A 28 26.75 7.91 -3.27
CA ASN A 28 26.16 6.68 -3.82
C ASN A 28 24.67 6.55 -3.47
N TYR A 29 24.17 7.36 -2.54
CA TYR A 29 22.79 7.29 -2.06
C TYR A 29 21.75 7.45 -3.18
N SER A 30 22.02 8.33 -4.14
CA SER A 30 21.12 8.56 -5.29
C SER A 30 20.99 7.31 -6.17
N GLU A 31 22.09 6.60 -6.42
CA GLU A 31 22.12 5.37 -7.21
C GLU A 31 21.35 4.25 -6.51
N ASP A 32 21.59 4.06 -5.20
CA ASP A 32 20.90 3.06 -4.39
C ASP A 32 19.39 3.35 -4.28
N LEU A 33 18.99 4.62 -4.23
CA LEU A 33 17.57 5.02 -4.24
C LEU A 33 16.90 4.77 -5.60
N GLN A 34 17.62 5.00 -6.70
CA GLN A 34 17.13 4.65 -8.04
C GLN A 34 16.95 3.14 -8.19
N GLU A 35 17.88 2.35 -7.65
CA GLU A 35 17.77 0.89 -7.59
C GLU A 35 16.50 0.45 -6.84
N ASP A 36 16.25 1.00 -5.65
CA ASP A 36 15.03 0.73 -4.87
C ASP A 36 13.75 1.05 -5.66
N THR A 37 13.75 2.17 -6.38
CA THR A 37 12.60 2.60 -7.18
C THR A 37 12.35 1.63 -8.34
N LYS A 38 13.42 1.19 -9.02
CA LYS A 38 13.34 0.16 -10.06
C LYS A 38 12.76 -1.12 -9.48
N ILE A 39 13.34 -1.66 -8.40
CA ILE A 39 12.85 -2.86 -7.70
C ILE A 39 11.35 -2.77 -7.42
N ARG A 40 10.91 -1.69 -6.77
CA ARG A 40 9.49 -1.49 -6.40
C ARG A 40 8.58 -1.44 -7.63
N ASN A 41 9.01 -0.80 -8.71
CA ASN A 41 8.24 -0.72 -9.96
C ASN A 41 8.18 -2.07 -10.67
N CYS A 42 9.29 -2.80 -10.72
CA CYS A 42 9.36 -4.15 -11.30
C CYS A 42 8.38 -5.09 -10.60
N ILE A 43 8.40 -5.13 -9.26
CA ILE A 43 7.49 -5.96 -8.46
C ILE A 43 6.03 -5.58 -8.71
N LYS A 44 5.69 -4.28 -8.66
CA LYS A 44 4.32 -3.83 -8.92
C LYS A 44 3.83 -4.21 -10.31
N ASN A 45 4.65 -3.98 -11.34
CA ASN A 45 4.32 -4.30 -12.72
C ASN A 45 4.15 -5.81 -12.93
N TYR A 46 5.00 -6.61 -12.28
CA TYR A 46 4.95 -8.05 -12.35
C TYR A 46 3.66 -8.59 -11.74
N VAL A 47 3.33 -8.18 -10.50
CA VAL A 47 2.10 -8.59 -9.83
C VAL A 47 0.87 -8.17 -10.64
N GLN A 48 0.84 -6.93 -11.13
CA GLN A 48 -0.27 -6.43 -11.92
C GLN A 48 -0.47 -7.20 -13.24
N LYS A 49 0.60 -7.67 -13.89
CA LYS A 49 0.51 -8.47 -15.14
C LYS A 49 -0.06 -9.86 -14.87
N ASN A 50 0.44 -10.54 -13.84
CA ASN A 50 0.01 -11.90 -13.52
C ASN A 50 -1.39 -11.95 -12.91
N MET A 51 -1.78 -10.95 -12.11
CA MET A 51 -3.09 -10.90 -11.46
C MET A 51 -4.23 -10.51 -12.39
N LYS A 52 -3.96 -9.79 -13.49
CA LYS A 52 -4.96 -9.55 -14.55
C LYS A 52 -5.53 -10.86 -15.11
N ILE A 53 -4.79 -11.96 -15.00
CA ILE A 53 -5.19 -13.29 -15.47
C ILE A 53 -6.14 -13.96 -14.45
N SER A 54 -6.06 -13.61 -13.15
CA SER A 54 -6.76 -14.31 -12.06
C SER A 54 -7.97 -13.57 -11.46
N SER A 55 -8.34 -12.39 -11.97
CA SER A 55 -9.51 -11.58 -11.54
C SER A 55 -9.55 -11.19 -10.04
N SER A 56 -8.45 -11.39 -9.33
CA SER A 56 -8.37 -11.22 -7.88
C SER A 56 -7.77 -9.86 -7.50
N VAL A 57 -8.09 -9.39 -6.29
CA VAL A 57 -7.62 -8.10 -5.76
C VAL A 57 -6.11 -8.17 -5.52
N ASP A 58 -5.36 -7.30 -6.20
CA ASP A 58 -3.96 -7.03 -5.86
C ASP A 58 -3.92 -6.70 -4.37
N GLY A 59 -3.09 -7.43 -3.61
CA GLY A 59 -3.11 -7.39 -2.15
C GLY A 59 -1.73 -7.11 -1.55
N ILE A 60 -0.94 -6.27 -2.21
CA ILE A 60 0.39 -5.87 -1.71
C ILE A 60 0.19 -4.79 -0.66
N ALA A 61 0.54 -5.09 0.59
CA ALA A 61 0.48 -4.07 1.64
C ALA A 61 1.69 -3.15 1.55
N TRP A 62 2.91 -3.67 1.69
CA TRP A 62 4.13 -2.90 1.48
C TRP A 62 5.31 -3.81 1.10
N ILE A 63 6.39 -3.16 0.67
CA ILE A 63 7.63 -3.83 0.28
C ILE A 63 8.73 -3.28 1.17
N GLU A 64 9.39 -4.15 1.91
CA GLU A 64 10.61 -3.85 2.65
C GLU A 64 11.83 -4.21 1.83
N ILE A 65 12.80 -3.29 1.78
CA ILE A 65 14.08 -3.51 1.10
C ILE A 65 15.18 -3.35 2.14
N GLN A 66 15.97 -4.40 2.33
CA GLN A 66 17.13 -4.38 3.20
C GLN A 66 18.37 -4.62 2.33
N LYS A 67 19.35 -3.71 2.36
CA LYS A 67 20.61 -3.90 1.64
C LYS A 67 21.74 -4.13 2.62
N ARG A 68 22.46 -5.22 2.39
CA ARG A 68 23.79 -5.52 2.95
C ARG A 68 24.80 -5.40 1.81
N ILE A 69 26.09 -5.52 2.13
CA ILE A 69 27.19 -5.34 1.16
C ILE A 69 27.01 -6.28 -0.05
N ASP A 70 26.78 -7.57 0.22
CA ASP A 70 26.69 -8.61 -0.81
C ASP A 70 25.26 -9.05 -1.16
N LEU A 71 24.29 -8.66 -0.32
CA LEU A 71 22.93 -9.22 -0.38
C LEU A 71 21.87 -8.13 -0.27
N ILE A 72 20.92 -8.17 -1.21
CA ILE A 72 19.69 -7.38 -1.17
C ILE A 72 18.53 -8.31 -0.83
N GLN A 73 17.93 -8.09 0.33
CA GLN A 73 16.76 -8.84 0.79
C GLN A 73 15.51 -8.00 0.55
N ILE A 74 14.57 -8.55 -0.21
CA ILE A 74 13.28 -7.93 -0.49
C ILE A 74 12.21 -8.75 0.24
N ILE A 75 11.47 -8.11 1.13
CA ILE A 75 10.36 -8.74 1.85
C ILE A 75 9.06 -8.11 1.35
N ILE A 76 8.22 -8.91 0.72
CA ILE A 76 6.94 -8.47 0.16
C ILE A 76 5.83 -8.94 1.11
N TYR A 77 5.14 -7.98 1.73
CA TYR A 77 4.02 -8.26 2.62
C TYR A 77 2.72 -8.26 1.83
N MET A 78 2.02 -9.39 1.86
CA MET A 78 0.80 -9.61 1.08
C MET A 78 -0.33 -10.18 1.90
N GLY A 79 -1.56 -9.74 1.61
CA GLY A 79 -2.76 -10.30 2.20
C GLY A 79 -3.07 -11.71 1.68
N PHE A 80 -2.96 -11.91 0.36
CA PHE A 80 -3.36 -13.14 -0.32
C PHE A 80 -2.20 -13.72 -1.14
N PRO A 81 -1.17 -14.32 -0.51
CA PRO A 81 0.02 -14.80 -1.20
C PRO A 81 -0.27 -15.98 -2.14
N LYS A 82 -1.32 -16.78 -1.87
CA LYS A 82 -1.68 -17.98 -2.65
C LYS A 82 -1.80 -17.72 -4.15
N LEU A 83 -2.11 -16.50 -4.54
CA LEU A 83 -2.27 -16.08 -5.93
C LEU A 83 -0.94 -15.88 -6.68
N LEU A 84 0.20 -15.79 -5.96
CA LEU A 84 1.55 -15.62 -6.53
C LEU A 84 2.51 -16.78 -6.21
N ILE A 85 2.04 -17.87 -5.58
CA ILE A 85 2.93 -18.92 -5.09
C ILE A 85 3.56 -19.77 -6.22
N GLU A 86 3.11 -19.63 -7.46
CA GLU A 86 3.70 -20.27 -8.64
C GLU A 86 4.07 -19.16 -9.65
N PRO A 87 5.35 -18.79 -9.91
CA PRO A 87 6.59 -19.59 -9.91
C PRO A 87 7.82 -18.86 -9.28
N ARG A 88 8.25 -19.30 -8.07
CA ARG A 88 9.45 -18.77 -7.36
C ARG A 88 10.76 -18.70 -8.17
N LYS A 89 10.88 -19.42 -9.30
CA LYS A 89 12.12 -19.50 -10.11
C LYS A 89 12.19 -18.53 -11.30
N ILE A 90 11.07 -18.09 -11.87
CA ILE A 90 11.07 -17.24 -13.08
C ILE A 90 11.20 -15.75 -12.70
N GLU A 91 10.70 -15.40 -11.51
CA GLU A 91 10.64 -14.02 -10.97
C GLU A 91 11.99 -13.46 -10.58
N GLU A 92 12.79 -14.23 -9.85
CA GLU A 92 14.15 -13.82 -9.50
C GLU A 92 14.96 -13.51 -10.75
N LEU A 93 14.75 -14.24 -11.85
CA LEU A 93 15.48 -14.05 -13.10
C LEU A 93 15.09 -12.77 -13.84
N HIS A 94 13.80 -12.37 -13.83
CA HIS A 94 13.38 -11.11 -14.46
C HIS A 94 13.80 -9.88 -13.65
N VAL A 95 13.64 -9.94 -12.33
CA VAL A 95 14.09 -8.85 -11.45
C VAL A 95 15.63 -8.74 -11.50
N LYS A 96 16.37 -9.86 -11.51
CA LYS A 96 17.84 -9.85 -11.70
C LYS A 96 18.27 -9.33 -13.07
N LYS A 97 17.50 -9.55 -14.14
CA LYS A 97 17.82 -9.04 -15.50
C LYS A 97 17.61 -7.53 -15.63
N GLU A 98 16.61 -6.98 -14.96
CA GLU A 98 16.31 -5.53 -14.99
C GLU A 98 17.18 -4.73 -14.02
N LEU A 99 17.74 -5.38 -13.00
CA LEU A 99 18.71 -4.78 -12.09
C LEU A 99 20.12 -5.00 -12.64
N ASN A 100 20.73 -3.92 -13.12
CA ASN A 100 22.15 -3.87 -13.53
C ASN A 100 23.14 -4.04 -12.35
N SER A 101 22.74 -4.71 -11.27
CA SER A 101 23.49 -4.88 -10.03
C SER A 101 24.40 -6.10 -10.16
N ILE A 102 25.42 -5.98 -11.00
CA ILE A 102 26.29 -7.06 -11.52
C ILE A 102 26.88 -7.97 -10.41
N ASN A 103 26.95 -7.53 -9.15
CA ASN A 103 27.65 -8.27 -8.08
C ASN A 103 26.85 -8.58 -6.79
N ARG A 104 25.57 -8.20 -6.66
CA ARG A 104 24.79 -8.43 -5.41
C ARG A 104 23.81 -9.59 -5.54
N LYS A 105 23.80 -10.49 -4.56
CA LYS A 105 22.80 -11.58 -4.48
C LYS A 105 21.45 -10.99 -4.07
N LEU A 106 20.40 -11.32 -4.81
CA LEU A 106 19.04 -10.87 -4.51
C LEU A 106 18.20 -12.04 -3.98
N THR A 107 17.56 -11.81 -2.83
CA THR A 107 16.69 -12.77 -2.16
C THR A 107 15.31 -12.16 -1.95
N ILE A 108 14.28 -12.79 -2.51
CA ILE A 108 12.89 -12.34 -2.36
C ILE A 108 12.17 -13.26 -1.38
N VAL A 109 11.55 -12.68 -0.36
CA VAL A 109 10.73 -13.38 0.63
C VAL A 109 9.33 -12.81 0.56
N ILE A 110 8.32 -13.68 0.43
CA ILE A 110 6.92 -13.29 0.46
C ILE A 110 6.35 -13.66 1.83
N THR A 111 5.90 -12.67 2.59
CA THR A 111 5.30 -12.83 3.91
C THR A 111 3.79 -12.61 3.84
N ARG A 112 3.05 -13.48 4.53
CA ARG A 112 1.59 -13.37 4.63
C ARG A 112 1.22 -12.48 5.80
N ILE A 113 0.31 -11.55 5.56
CA ILE A 113 -0.33 -10.76 6.61
C ILE A 113 -1.49 -11.57 7.22
N THR A 114 -1.62 -11.52 8.54
CA THR A 114 -2.70 -12.16 9.29
C THR A 114 -4.08 -11.59 8.92
N ASN A 115 -4.25 -10.27 9.04
CA ASN A 115 -5.50 -9.55 8.77
C ASN A 115 -5.35 -8.62 7.56
N PRO A 116 -5.72 -9.06 6.33
CA PRO A 116 -5.50 -8.27 5.12
C PRO A 116 -6.30 -6.96 5.10
N TYR A 117 -7.55 -6.98 5.55
CA TYR A 117 -8.42 -5.80 5.60
C TYR A 117 -8.04 -4.81 6.72
N GLY A 118 -7.14 -5.20 7.64
CA GLY A 118 -6.59 -4.30 8.63
C GLY A 118 -5.61 -3.27 8.03
N HIS A 119 -5.08 -3.52 6.83
CA HIS A 119 -4.16 -2.57 6.19
C HIS A 119 -4.88 -1.68 5.17
N PRO A 120 -4.57 -0.37 5.17
CA PRO A 120 -5.28 0.60 4.36
C PRO A 120 -4.99 0.46 2.87
N ASN A 121 -3.85 -0.11 2.46
CA ASN A 121 -3.52 -0.30 1.04
C ASN A 121 -4.45 -1.33 0.39
N ILE A 122 -4.59 -2.51 1.01
CA ILE A 122 -5.47 -3.59 0.53
C ILE A 122 -6.93 -3.12 0.57
N LEU A 123 -7.32 -2.38 1.62
CA LEU A 123 -8.66 -1.82 1.73
C LEU A 123 -8.93 -0.76 0.65
N ALA A 124 -7.96 0.09 0.32
CA ALA A 124 -8.10 1.07 -0.74
C ALA A 124 -8.24 0.41 -2.12
N GLU A 125 -7.50 -0.66 -2.38
CA GLU A 125 -7.62 -1.48 -3.60
C GLU A 125 -9.01 -2.13 -3.69
N PHE A 126 -9.52 -2.66 -2.57
CA PHE A 126 -10.88 -3.18 -2.50
C PHE A 126 -11.93 -2.11 -2.85
N ILE A 127 -11.87 -0.93 -2.24
CA ILE A 127 -12.79 0.18 -2.53
C ILE A 127 -12.64 0.62 -3.99
N ALA A 128 -11.42 0.71 -4.50
CA ALA A 128 -11.14 1.06 -5.89
C ALA A 128 -11.77 0.08 -6.88
N GLY A 129 -11.70 -1.22 -6.61
CA GLY A 129 -12.35 -2.26 -7.40
C GLY A 129 -13.87 -2.10 -7.43
N GLN A 130 -14.49 -1.85 -6.26
CA GLN A 130 -15.93 -1.61 -6.17
C GLN A 130 -16.38 -0.36 -6.95
N LEU A 131 -15.61 0.74 -6.86
CA LEU A 131 -15.89 1.98 -7.58
C LEU A 131 -15.72 1.82 -9.10
N LYS A 132 -14.72 1.06 -9.56
CA LYS A 132 -14.55 0.72 -10.99
C LYS A 132 -15.73 -0.09 -11.51
N ASN A 133 -16.27 -1.00 -10.70
CA ASN A 133 -17.47 -1.77 -10.99
C ASN A 133 -18.77 -0.97 -10.83
N ARG A 134 -18.69 0.36 -10.64
CA ARG A 134 -19.82 1.29 -10.50
C ARG A 134 -20.75 0.97 -9.33
N VAL A 135 -20.23 0.30 -8.29
CA VAL A 135 -20.98 0.14 -7.04
C VAL A 135 -21.07 1.50 -6.35
N SER A 136 -22.23 1.79 -5.75
CA SER A 136 -22.44 3.05 -5.02
C SER A 136 -21.34 3.26 -3.98
N PHE A 137 -20.71 4.45 -3.98
CA PHE A 137 -19.62 4.78 -3.06
C PHE A 137 -20.02 4.60 -1.58
N ARG A 138 -21.28 4.88 -1.23
CA ARG A 138 -21.80 4.67 0.13
C ARG A 138 -21.79 3.19 0.52
N LYS A 139 -22.19 2.31 -0.39
CA LYS A 139 -22.16 0.85 -0.17
C LYS A 139 -20.73 0.34 -0.07
N ALA A 140 -19.83 0.83 -0.94
CA ALA A 140 -18.42 0.47 -0.90
C ALA A 140 -17.75 0.91 0.42
N MET A 141 -18.01 2.14 0.90
CA MET A 141 -17.49 2.63 2.18
C MET A 141 -18.05 1.85 3.37
N LYS A 142 -19.37 1.61 3.41
CA LYS A 142 -19.97 0.82 4.51
C LYS A 142 -19.41 -0.59 4.58
N LYS A 143 -19.28 -1.27 3.42
CA LYS A 143 -18.70 -2.61 3.35
C LYS A 143 -17.22 -2.61 3.75
N ALA A 144 -16.47 -1.56 3.40
CA ALA A 144 -15.09 -1.43 3.83
C ALA A 144 -14.97 -1.29 5.36
N ILE A 145 -15.86 -0.51 5.98
CA ILE A 145 -15.91 -0.35 7.45
C ILE A 145 -16.22 -1.69 8.13
N GLU A 146 -17.24 -2.40 7.64
CA GLU A 146 -17.62 -3.73 8.15
C GLU A 146 -16.46 -4.74 8.08
N LEU A 147 -15.73 -4.79 6.96
CA LEU A 147 -14.56 -5.65 6.80
C LEU A 147 -13.40 -5.27 7.74
N THR A 148 -13.22 -3.98 8.03
CA THR A 148 -12.19 -3.51 8.97
C THR A 148 -12.54 -3.77 10.42
N GLU A 149 -13.82 -3.67 10.79
CA GLU A 149 -14.30 -4.03 12.12
C GLU A 149 -14.07 -5.52 12.40
N GLN A 150 -14.34 -6.38 11.42
CA GLN A 150 -14.03 -7.82 11.49
C GLN A 150 -12.53 -8.10 11.66
N ALA A 151 -11.67 -7.20 11.16
CA ALA A 151 -10.22 -7.29 11.32
C ALA A 151 -9.72 -6.77 12.69
N GLY A 152 -10.62 -6.27 13.56
CA GLY A 152 -10.31 -5.84 14.91
C GLY A 152 -9.72 -4.43 15.02
N THR A 153 -9.96 -3.54 14.05
CA THR A 153 -9.43 -2.16 14.08
C THR A 153 -10.20 -1.27 15.07
N LYS A 154 -9.49 -0.43 15.84
CA LYS A 154 -10.10 0.48 16.85
C LYS A 154 -10.76 1.72 16.26
N GLY A 155 -10.36 2.11 15.06
CA GLY A 155 -11.00 3.19 14.34
C GLY A 155 -10.52 3.32 12.91
N ILE A 156 -11.38 3.85 12.07
CA ILE A 156 -11.12 4.05 10.65
C ILE A 156 -11.69 5.39 10.19
N GLN A 157 -10.94 6.07 9.34
CA GLN A 157 -11.44 7.22 8.59
C GLN A 157 -11.19 6.99 7.10
N ILE A 158 -12.25 7.08 6.30
CA ILE A 158 -12.17 6.96 4.84
C ILE A 158 -12.61 8.28 4.24
N LYS A 159 -11.82 8.82 3.30
CA LYS A 159 -12.13 10.04 2.56
C LYS A 159 -12.00 9.77 1.07
N ILE A 160 -13.04 10.10 0.32
CA ILE A 160 -13.08 9.99 -1.13
C ILE A 160 -13.30 11.40 -1.71
N ALA A 161 -12.46 11.80 -2.65
CA ALA A 161 -12.53 13.10 -3.30
C ALA A 161 -12.55 12.95 -4.83
N GLY A 162 -13.42 13.71 -5.49
CA GLY A 162 -13.49 13.81 -6.94
C GLY A 162 -14.93 13.84 -7.45
N ARG A 163 -15.12 13.48 -8.73
CA ARG A 163 -16.44 13.43 -9.39
C ARG A 163 -17.20 12.17 -9.03
N ILE A 164 -17.72 12.14 -7.80
CA ILE A 164 -18.45 10.99 -7.26
C ILE A 164 -19.78 10.84 -7.98
N ASP A 165 -20.03 9.64 -8.50
CA ASP A 165 -21.25 9.26 -9.23
C ASP A 165 -21.43 10.00 -10.56
N GLY A 166 -20.32 10.42 -11.18
CA GLY A 166 -20.32 11.09 -12.49
C GLY A 166 -20.86 12.52 -12.49
N LYS A 167 -21.23 13.07 -11.32
CA LYS A 167 -21.67 14.47 -11.21
C LYS A 167 -20.61 15.43 -11.76
N GLU A 168 -21.09 16.52 -12.34
CA GLU A 168 -20.25 17.55 -12.96
C GLU A 168 -19.30 18.20 -11.94
N ILE A 169 -19.84 18.56 -10.78
CA ILE A 169 -19.06 19.19 -9.70
C ILE A 169 -18.44 18.11 -8.80
N ALA A 170 -17.12 18.19 -8.64
CA ALA A 170 -16.39 17.32 -7.72
C ALA A 170 -16.75 17.64 -6.26
N ARG A 171 -16.83 16.60 -5.43
CA ARG A 171 -17.11 16.73 -4.00
C ARG A 171 -16.19 15.84 -3.18
N VAL A 172 -16.22 16.07 -1.86
CA VAL A 172 -15.42 15.34 -0.89
C VAL A 172 -16.36 14.72 0.12
N GLU A 173 -16.37 13.39 0.17
CA GLU A 173 -17.16 12.61 1.11
C GLU A 173 -16.20 11.91 2.06
N TRP A 174 -16.54 11.89 3.35
CA TRP A 174 -15.74 11.17 4.35
C TRP A 174 -16.64 10.55 5.39
N ILE A 175 -16.22 9.40 5.90
CA ILE A 175 -16.86 8.69 7.01
C ILE A 175 -15.76 8.37 8.01
N ARG A 176 -16.08 8.49 9.29
CA ARG A 176 -15.21 8.11 10.39
C ARG A 176 -16.00 7.21 11.34
N GLU A 177 -15.44 6.06 11.64
CA GLU A 177 -15.96 5.10 12.62
C GLU A 177 -14.92 4.93 13.73
N GLY A 178 -15.35 4.93 14.99
CA GLY A 178 -14.46 4.85 16.14
C GLY A 178 -13.52 6.06 16.34
N ARG A 179 -12.35 5.80 16.94
CA ARG A 179 -11.36 6.82 17.35
C ARG A 179 -10.17 6.85 16.38
N VAL A 180 -9.83 8.04 15.87
CA VAL A 180 -8.66 8.25 14.99
C VAL A 180 -7.87 9.49 15.46
N PRO A 181 -6.93 9.34 16.41
CA PRO A 181 -6.23 10.46 17.02
C PRO A 181 -5.01 10.91 16.19
N LEU A 182 -5.22 11.74 15.17
CA LEU A 182 -4.15 12.13 14.23
C LEU A 182 -3.00 12.93 14.87
N GLN A 183 -3.26 13.67 15.94
CA GLN A 183 -2.25 14.50 16.63
C GLN A 183 -1.41 13.72 17.65
N THR A 184 -1.89 12.55 18.10
CA THR A 184 -1.18 11.74 19.10
C THR A 184 -0.04 10.99 18.43
N ILE A 185 1.21 11.37 18.72
CA ILE A 185 2.40 10.75 18.12
C ILE A 185 2.51 9.27 18.51
N ARG A 186 2.17 8.93 19.77
CA ARG A 186 2.20 7.55 20.30
C ARG A 186 1.20 6.60 19.63
N ALA A 187 0.14 7.11 19.02
CA ALA A 187 -0.88 6.27 18.38
C ALA A 187 -0.33 5.65 17.08
N LYS A 188 -0.41 4.32 16.92
CA LYS A 188 -0.06 3.63 15.67
C LYS A 188 -1.18 3.85 14.66
N ILE A 189 -0.87 4.61 13.60
CA ILE A 189 -1.80 4.96 12.54
C ILE A 189 -1.21 4.55 11.20
N ASP A 190 -1.90 3.61 10.55
CA ASP A 190 -1.62 3.26 9.16
C ASP A 190 -2.39 4.21 8.23
N TYR A 191 -1.74 4.62 7.14
CA TYR A 191 -2.32 5.53 6.16
C TYR A 191 -2.03 5.11 4.73
N CYS A 192 -3.03 5.22 3.87
CA CYS A 192 -2.90 5.02 2.44
C CYS A 192 -3.50 6.22 1.67
N SER A 193 -2.85 6.55 0.56
CA SER A 193 -3.43 7.37 -0.51
C SER A 193 -3.44 6.55 -1.79
N TYR A 194 -4.61 6.38 -2.39
CA TYR A 194 -4.79 5.61 -3.60
C TYR A 194 -5.58 6.40 -4.64
N THR A 195 -5.23 6.26 -5.91
CA THR A 195 -5.91 6.93 -7.02
C THR A 195 -6.65 5.91 -7.88
N VAL A 196 -7.87 6.27 -8.30
CA VAL A 196 -8.73 5.41 -9.11
C VAL A 196 -9.09 6.15 -10.40
N GLY A 197 -8.65 5.60 -11.53
CA GLY A 197 -9.13 6.05 -12.84
C GLY A 197 -10.55 5.54 -13.09
N THR A 198 -11.48 6.46 -13.26
CA THR A 198 -12.87 6.19 -13.68
C THR A 198 -13.13 6.87 -15.02
N ILE A 199 -14.28 6.56 -15.64
CA ILE A 199 -14.68 7.14 -16.93
C ILE A 199 -14.81 8.67 -16.84
N TYR A 200 -15.25 9.18 -15.69
CA TYR A 200 -15.51 10.60 -15.46
C TYR A 200 -14.29 11.38 -14.94
N GLY A 201 -13.12 10.73 -14.83
CA GLY A 201 -11.89 11.29 -14.31
C GLY A 201 -11.30 10.48 -13.15
N VAL A 202 -10.48 11.12 -12.33
CA VAL A 202 -9.75 10.47 -11.24
C VAL A 202 -10.46 10.70 -9.89
N LEU A 203 -10.62 9.63 -9.12
CA LEU A 203 -11.02 9.70 -7.71
C LEU A 203 -9.80 9.46 -6.82
N GLY A 204 -9.66 10.28 -5.77
CA GLY A 204 -8.66 10.10 -4.73
C GLY A 204 -9.28 9.47 -3.48
N ILE A 205 -8.70 8.37 -3.00
CA ILE A 205 -9.08 7.69 -1.76
C ILE A 205 -7.97 7.90 -0.74
N LYS A 206 -8.33 8.36 0.46
CA LYS A 206 -7.43 8.46 1.61
C LYS A 206 -8.03 7.68 2.77
N ILE A 207 -7.24 6.80 3.37
CA ILE A 207 -7.68 5.93 4.46
C ILE A 207 -6.70 6.10 5.63
N TRP A 208 -7.24 6.27 6.83
CA TRP A 208 -6.52 6.21 8.09
C TRP A 208 -7.10 5.07 8.91
N ILE A 209 -6.25 4.18 9.41
CA ILE A 209 -6.64 3.09 10.32
C ILE A 209 -5.86 3.26 11.60
N PHE A 210 -6.58 3.27 12.72
CA PHE A 210 -6.02 3.24 14.06
C PHE A 210 -6.03 1.79 14.55
N VAL A 211 -4.83 1.23 14.73
CA VAL A 211 -4.66 -0.17 15.14
C VAL A 211 -4.69 -0.25 16.66
N ASP A 212 -3.69 0.31 17.35
CA ASP A 212 -3.66 0.41 18.81
C ASP A 212 -2.63 1.44 19.33
N GLU A 213 -2.78 1.81 20.60
CA GLU A 213 -1.79 2.47 21.45
C GLU A 213 -1.04 1.42 22.30
N ASP A 214 -0.41 0.39 21.72
CA ASP A 214 0.64 -0.42 22.38
C ASP A 214 1.48 -1.20 21.35
#